data_AF-A0A969BL40-F1
#
_entry.id   AF-A0A969BL40-F1
#
_cell.length_a   1.000
_cell.length_b   1.000
_cell.length_c   1.000
_cell.angle_alpha   90.00
_cell.angle_beta   90.00
_cell.angle_gamma   90.00
#
_symmetry.space_group_name_H-M   'P 1'
#
loop_
_entity.id
_entity.type
_entity.pdbx_description
1 polymer ?
#
loop_
_entity_poly.entity_id
_entity_poly.type
_entity_poly.pdbx_seq_one_letter_code
_entity_poly.pdbx_strand_id
1 'polypeptide(L)'
;MKERLLANLYIAVDAVIANKMRSLLTALGIIFGVAAVIAMLAIGNGAQQEILEQIKLVGVNNIVIKPIIEQEEEKLETTDGKKEKKKFSPGLTLRDVRSINQTIPEISRISPEIILETNII
;
A
#
# COMPACT_ATOMS: atom_id res chain seq x y z
N MET A 1 -10.18 -52.07 23.63
CA MET A 1 -9.30 -51.10 22.93
C MET A 1 -9.14 -49.79 23.70
N LYS A 2 -10.24 -49.15 24.13
CA LYS A 2 -10.22 -47.93 24.96
C LYS A 2 -9.43 -48.08 26.27
N GLU A 3 -9.58 -49.22 26.96
CA GLU A 3 -8.86 -49.49 28.22
C GLU A 3 -7.34 -49.54 28.05
N ARG A 4 -6.85 -50.04 26.91
CA ARG A 4 -5.41 -50.06 26.59
C ARG A 4 -4.86 -48.66 26.33
N LEU A 5 -5.64 -47.79 25.68
CA LEU A 5 -5.27 -46.39 25.45
C LEU A 5 -5.18 -45.60 26.76
N LEU A 6 -6.15 -45.79 27.66
CA LEU A 6 -6.13 -45.15 28.97
C LEU A 6 -4.96 -45.61 29.83
N ALA A 7 -4.66 -46.92 29.83
CA ALA A 7 -3.49 -47.45 30.53
C ALA A 7 -2.17 -46.89 29.98
N ASN A 8 -2.02 -46.83 28.66
CA ASN A 8 -0.82 -46.27 28.03
C ASN A 8 -0.67 -44.76 28.32
N LEU A 9 -1.77 -44.00 28.30
CA LEU A 9 -1.75 -42.58 28.65
C LEU A 9 -1.35 -42.37 30.12
N TYR A 10 -1.89 -43.18 31.03
CA TYR A 10 -1.53 -43.14 32.44
C TYR A 10 -0.03 -43.39 32.65
N ILE A 11 0.51 -44.44 32.02
CA ILE A 11 1.94 -44.76 32.08
C ILE A 11 2.80 -43.63 31.48
N ALA A 12 2.36 -43.03 30.38
CA ALA A 12 3.08 -41.92 29.74
C ALA A 12 3.13 -40.67 30.63
N VAL A 13 2.01 -40.32 31.27
CA VAL A 13 1.95 -39.18 32.20
C VAL A 13 2.84 -39.43 33.42
N ASP A 14 2.81 -40.64 33.98
CA ASP A 14 3.63 -41.00 35.13
C ASP A 14 5.14 -40.93 34.78
N ALA A 15 5.53 -41.39 33.59
CA ALA A 15 6.90 -41.30 33.09
C ALA A 15 7.38 -39.85 32.90
N VAL A 16 6.49 -38.94 32.46
CA VAL A 16 6.78 -37.50 32.34
C VAL A 16 6.96 -36.87 33.72
N ILE A 17 6.11 -37.23 34.69
CA ILE A 17 6.19 -36.72 36.06
C ILE A 17 7.45 -37.26 36.78
N ALA A 18 7.88 -38.49 36.47
CA ALA A 18 9.11 -39.06 37.02
C ALA A 18 10.38 -38.31 36.56
N ASN A 19 10.40 -37.78 35.34
CA ASN A 19 11.54 -37.05 34.76
C ASN A 19 11.31 -35.53 34.67
N LYS A 20 10.88 -34.91 35.78
CA LYS A 20 10.47 -33.49 35.84
C LYS A 20 11.42 -32.53 35.13
N MET A 21 12.72 -32.61 35.38
CA MET A 21 13.71 -31.69 34.78
C MET A 21 13.79 -31.82 33.27
N ARG A 22 13.91 -33.06 32.76
CA ARG A 22 14.00 -33.31 31.32
C ARG A 22 12.73 -32.88 30.61
N SER A 23 11.57 -33.27 31.13
CA SER A 23 10.27 -32.94 30.56
C SER A 23 9.98 -31.43 30.58
N LEU A 24 10.38 -30.74 31.65
CA LEU A 24 10.23 -29.29 31.76
C LEU A 24 11.11 -28.57 30.74
N LEU A 25 12.39 -28.94 30.61
CA LEU A 25 13.29 -28.31 29.64
C LEU A 25 12.82 -28.54 28.19
N THR A 26 12.31 -29.74 27.87
CA THR A 26 11.77 -30.01 26.52
C THR A 26 10.50 -29.22 26.23
N ALA A 27 9.60 -29.10 27.20
CA ALA A 27 8.38 -28.32 27.04
C ALA A 27 8.70 -26.82 26.90
N LEU A 28 9.65 -26.32 27.69
CA LEU A 28 10.09 -24.94 27.65
C LEU A 28 10.65 -24.56 26.28
N GLY A 29 11.45 -25.44 25.67
CA GLY A 29 11.97 -25.24 24.32
C GLY A 29 10.88 -25.10 23.27
N ILE A 30 9.84 -25.95 23.34
CA ILE A 30 8.69 -25.87 22.42
C ILE A 30 7.89 -24.58 22.66
N ILE A 31 7.65 -24.21 23.92
CA ILE A 31 6.91 -22.99 24.28
C ILE A 31 7.60 -21.75 23.72
N PHE A 32 8.90 -21.57 23.97
CA PHE A 32 9.63 -20.42 23.44
C PHE A 32 9.78 -20.47 21.92
N GLY A 33 10.00 -21.66 21.34
CA GLY A 33 10.13 -21.83 19.89
C GLY A 33 8.86 -21.40 19.16
N VAL A 34 7.70 -21.91 19.57
CA VAL A 34 6.42 -21.56 18.95
C VAL A 34 6.03 -20.11 19.26
N ALA A 35 6.25 -19.64 20.49
CA ALA A 35 5.94 -18.26 20.87
C ALA A 35 6.73 -17.23 20.05
N ALA A 36 8.02 -17.45 19.81
CA ALA A 36 8.85 -16.56 19.00
C ALA A 36 8.37 -16.47 17.55
N VAL A 37 7.99 -17.61 16.95
CA VAL A 37 7.45 -17.65 15.58
C VAL A 37 6.11 -16.91 15.49
N ILE A 38 5.19 -17.16 16.43
CA ILE A 38 3.90 -16.46 16.47
C ILE A 38 4.09 -14.95 16.64
N ALA A 39 4.97 -14.54 17.58
CA ALA A 39 5.24 -13.13 17.83
C ALA A 39 5.82 -12.43 16.60
N MET A 40 6.81 -13.05 15.94
CA MET A 40 7.41 -12.49 14.71
C MET A 40 6.37 -12.33 13.59
N LEU A 41 5.50 -13.32 13.39
CA LEU A 41 4.44 -13.26 12.39
C LEU A 41 3.43 -12.16 12.71
N ALA A 42 3.03 -12.03 13.98
CA ALA A 42 2.11 -10.98 14.41
C ALA A 42 2.71 -9.59 14.19
N ILE A 43 3.99 -9.39 14.56
CA ILE A 43 4.72 -8.14 14.34
C ILE A 43 4.83 -7.84 12.85
N GLY A 44 5.23 -8.81 12.03
CA GLY A 44 5.41 -8.63 10.59
C GLY A 44 4.10 -8.23 9.89
N ASN A 45 3.02 -8.95 10.18
CA ASN A 45 1.70 -8.64 9.61
C ASN A 45 1.18 -7.28 10.08
N GLY A 46 1.35 -6.95 11.36
CA GLY A 46 0.95 -5.65 11.92
C GLY A 46 1.71 -4.49 11.26
N ALA A 47 3.03 -4.60 11.17
CA ALA A 47 3.87 -3.60 10.53
C ALA A 47 3.52 -3.42 9.04
N GLN A 48 3.29 -4.51 8.31
CA GLN A 48 2.85 -4.42 6.92
C GLN A 48 1.52 -3.67 6.78
N GLN A 49 0.55 -3.97 7.65
CA GLN A 49 -0.75 -3.30 7.63
C GLN A 49 -0.62 -1.80 7.93
N GLU A 50 0.18 -1.45 8.93
CA GLU A 50 0.44 -0.05 9.30
C GLU A 50 1.12 0.71 8.16
N ILE A 51 2.13 0.13 7.52
CA ILE A 51 2.80 0.73 6.35
C ILE A 51 1.78 0.95 5.21
N LEU A 52 0.93 -0.04 4.93
CA LEU A 52 -0.10 0.11 3.90
C LEU A 52 -1.12 1.20 4.24
N GLU A 53 -1.47 1.37 5.50
CA GLU A 53 -2.36 2.43 5.96
C GLU A 53 -1.70 3.82 5.83
N GLN A 54 -0.43 3.96 6.22
CA GLN A 54 0.34 5.18 6.02
C GLN A 54 0.45 5.53 4.53
N ILE A 55 0.71 4.55 3.66
CA ILE A 55 0.75 4.76 2.21
C ILE A 55 -0.62 5.21 1.68
N LYS A 56 -1.71 4.61 2.15
CA LYS A 56 -3.07 5.05 1.77
C LYS A 56 -3.34 6.50 2.14
N LEU A 57 -2.86 6.96 3.30
CA LEU A 57 -2.99 8.36 3.74
C LEU A 57 -2.24 9.35 2.85
N VAL A 58 -1.11 8.94 2.25
CA VAL A 58 -0.36 9.76 1.28
C VAL A 58 -1.16 9.95 -0.03
N GLY A 59 -2.25 9.21 -0.24
CA GLY A 59 -3.20 9.47 -1.33
C GLY A 59 -2.75 8.90 -2.67
N VAL A 60 -2.46 7.60 -2.71
CA VAL A 60 -2.14 6.85 -3.95
C VAL A 60 -3.33 6.79 -4.94
N ASN A 61 -4.52 7.25 -4.53
CA ASN A 61 -5.71 7.31 -5.37
C ASN A 61 -5.98 8.70 -5.98
N ASN A 62 -4.97 9.59 -6.03
CA ASN A 62 -5.11 10.90 -6.66
C ASN A 62 -4.41 10.93 -8.01
N ILE A 63 -5.13 11.34 -9.06
CA ILE A 63 -4.58 11.58 -10.40
C ILE A 63 -4.66 13.08 -10.66
N VAL A 64 -3.50 13.72 -10.80
CA VAL A 64 -3.41 15.16 -11.09
C VAL A 64 -3.24 15.36 -12.60
N ILE A 65 -4.24 15.96 -13.23
CA ILE A 65 -4.23 16.29 -14.65
C ILE A 65 -3.83 17.76 -14.79
N LYS A 66 -2.70 18.04 -15.43
CA LYS A 66 -2.23 19.41 -15.71
C LYS A 66 -2.27 19.68 -17.21
N PRO A 67 -2.68 20.89 -17.65
CA PRO A 67 -2.54 21.26 -19.04
C PRO A 67 -1.05 21.40 -19.36
N ILE A 68 -0.64 20.90 -20.53
CA ILE A 68 0.69 21.21 -21.06
C ILE A 68 0.62 22.64 -21.59
N ILE A 69 1.13 23.59 -20.81
CA ILE A 69 1.40 24.94 -21.30
C ILE A 69 2.78 24.84 -21.94
N GLU A 70 2.83 24.78 -23.27
CA GLU A 70 4.09 24.90 -24.00
C GLU A 70 4.64 26.29 -23.72
N GLN A 71 5.57 26.40 -22.77
CA GLN A 71 6.33 27.62 -22.57
C GLN A 71 7.18 27.79 -23.83
N GLU A 72 6.84 28.77 -24.65
CA GLU A 72 7.76 29.29 -25.67
C GLU A 72 8.97 29.87 -24.95
N GLU A 73 9.97 29.04 -24.65
CA GLU A 73 11.34 29.53 -24.72
C GLU A 73 11.57 29.88 -26.18
N GLU A 74 11.47 31.17 -26.52
CA GLU A 74 11.98 31.71 -27.77
C GLU A 74 13.48 31.39 -27.87
N LYS A 75 13.82 30.20 -28.34
CA LYS A 75 15.11 29.96 -28.97
C LYS A 75 15.05 30.66 -30.33
N LEU A 76 15.46 31.92 -30.33
CA LEU A 76 16.08 32.53 -31.50
C LEU A 76 17.18 31.57 -31.95
N GLU A 77 16.99 30.87 -33.07
CA GLU A 77 17.94 30.91 -34.19
C GLU A 77 17.58 29.98 -35.37
N THR A 78 17.59 30.61 -36.54
CA THR A 78 18.00 30.16 -37.87
C THR A 78 17.16 29.15 -38.69
N THR A 79 16.57 29.73 -39.74
CA THR A 79 16.63 29.31 -41.15
C THR A 79 15.96 27.99 -41.58
N ASP A 80 14.89 28.18 -42.36
CA ASP A 80 14.30 27.26 -43.36
C ASP A 80 13.86 25.85 -42.93
N GLY A 81 12.55 25.71 -42.70
CA GLY A 81 11.90 24.40 -42.78
C GLY A 81 10.58 24.28 -42.01
N LYS A 82 9.45 24.53 -42.70
CA LYS A 82 8.07 24.18 -42.34
C LYS A 82 7.64 24.50 -40.88
N LYS A 83 7.01 25.67 -40.72
CA LYS A 83 6.17 25.99 -39.55
C LYS A 83 4.99 25.00 -39.48
N GLU A 84 5.17 23.89 -38.79
CA GLU A 84 4.04 23.10 -38.33
C GLU A 84 3.22 23.98 -37.39
N LYS A 85 1.95 24.22 -37.74
CA LYS A 85 1.01 24.96 -36.89
C LYS A 85 0.85 24.15 -35.61
N LYS A 86 1.60 24.52 -34.56
CA LYS A 86 1.40 23.94 -33.23
C LYS A 86 -0.06 24.13 -32.86
N LYS A 87 -0.77 23.00 -32.70
CA LYS A 87 -2.21 22.98 -32.41
C LYS A 87 -2.42 23.69 -31.08
N PHE A 88 -3.01 24.89 -31.12
CA PHE A 88 -3.41 25.61 -29.92
C PHE A 88 -4.42 24.74 -29.16
N SER A 89 -3.99 24.15 -28.04
CA SER A 89 -4.88 23.41 -27.16
C SER A 89 -5.48 24.39 -26.16
N PRO A 90 -6.82 24.52 -26.06
CA PRO A 90 -7.49 25.48 -25.18
C PRO A 90 -7.37 25.15 -23.66
N GLY A 91 -6.32 24.43 -23.24
CA GLY A 91 -6.11 24.02 -21.85
C GLY A 91 -7.12 22.97 -21.38
N LEU A 92 -7.30 22.87 -20.06
CA LEU A 92 -8.32 22.04 -19.43
C LEU A 92 -9.63 22.81 -19.28
N THR A 93 -10.75 22.20 -19.63
CA THR A 93 -12.07 22.80 -19.55
C THR A 93 -13.00 22.05 -18.61
N LEU A 94 -14.06 22.74 -18.15
CA LEU A 94 -15.16 22.12 -17.40
C LEU A 94 -15.90 21.02 -18.18
N ARG A 95 -15.77 20.97 -19.51
CA ARG A 95 -16.33 19.89 -20.32
C ARG A 95 -15.54 18.60 -20.11
N ASP A 96 -14.22 18.69 -19.96
CA ASP A 96 -13.35 17.55 -19.73
C ASP A 96 -13.67 16.87 -18.39
N VAL A 97 -13.95 17.65 -17.35
CA VAL A 97 -14.42 17.14 -16.04
C VAL A 97 -15.68 16.29 -16.19
N ARG A 98 -16.66 16.75 -16.97
CA ARG A 98 -17.91 15.99 -17.21
C ARG A 98 -17.66 14.72 -18.01
N SER A 99 -16.83 14.80 -19.05
CA SER A 99 -16.44 13.64 -19.87
C SER A 99 -15.73 12.58 -19.03
N ILE A 100 -14.80 12.99 -18.16
CA ILE A 100 -14.07 12.10 -17.26
C ILE A 100 -15.03 11.40 -16.30
N ASN A 101 -15.96 12.15 -15.70
CA ASN A 101 -16.96 11.60 -14.78
C ASN A 101 -17.92 10.59 -15.44
N GLN A 102 -18.23 10.77 -16.73
CA GLN A 102 -19.09 9.86 -17.48
C GLN A 102 -18.35 8.63 -18.02
N THR A 103 -17.07 8.78 -18.35
CA THR A 103 -16.28 7.72 -18.98
C THR A 103 -15.70 6.74 -17.96
N ILE A 104 -15.34 7.23 -16.76
CA ILE A 104 -14.68 6.41 -15.74
C ILE A 104 -15.56 6.41 -14.48
N PRO A 105 -16.41 5.38 -14.30
CA PRO A 105 -17.35 5.31 -13.17
C PRO A 105 -16.68 5.02 -11.82
N GLU A 106 -15.39 4.67 -11.80
CA GLU A 106 -14.63 4.38 -10.58
C GLU A 106 -14.13 5.64 -9.85
N ILE A 107 -14.28 6.83 -10.46
CA ILE A 107 -13.82 8.08 -9.86
C ILE A 107 -14.82 8.54 -8.79
N SER A 108 -14.39 8.49 -7.53
CA SER A 108 -15.22 8.90 -6.37
C SER A 108 -15.42 10.42 -6.30
N ARG A 109 -14.39 11.21 -6.64
CA ARG A 109 -14.42 12.68 -6.55
C ARG A 109 -13.50 13.31 -7.59
N ILE A 110 -13.95 14.41 -8.18
CA ILE A 110 -13.16 15.27 -9.07
C ILE A 110 -13.19 16.69 -8.50
N SER A 111 -12.04 17.37 -8.52
CA SER A 111 -11.92 18.77 -8.09
C SER A 111 -11.19 19.57 -9.18
N PRO A 112 -11.86 20.45 -9.94
CA PRO A 112 -11.19 21.38 -10.84
C PRO A 112 -10.50 22.49 -10.05
N GLU A 113 -9.29 22.86 -10.48
CA GLU A 113 -8.47 23.91 -9.85
C GLU A 113 -8.06 24.95 -10.91
N ILE A 114 -8.04 26.24 -10.52
CA ILE A 114 -7.53 27.35 -11.32
C ILE A 114 -6.49 28.07 -10.47
N ILE A 115 -5.27 28.19 -10.99
CA ILE A 115 -4.18 28.94 -10.35
C ILE A 115 -4.19 30.35 -10.93
N LEU A 116 -4.40 31.35 -10.07
CA LEU A 116 -4.35 32.77 -10.43
C LEU A 116 -3.08 33.39 -9.84
N GLU A 117 -2.14 33.77 -10.69
CA GLU A 117 -0.95 34.52 -10.27
C GLU A 117 -1.33 35.99 -10.08
N THR A 118 -1.66 36.39 -8.86
CA THR A 118 -1.86 37.80 -8.50
C THR A 118 -0.54 38.38 -8.01
N ASN A 119 0.03 39.30 -8.80
CA ASN A 119 1.09 40.18 -8.33
C ASN A 119 0.44 41.36 -7.58
N ILE A 120 0.64 41.41 -6.27
CA ILE A 120 0.24 42.55 -5.45
C ILE A 120 1.38 43.56 -5.52
N ILE A 121 1.13 44.72 -6.14
CA ILE A 121 2.03 45.89 -6.14
C ILE A 121 1.66 46.77 -4.96
#